data_AF-A0A9N8X3X3-F1
#
_entry.id   AF-A0A9N8X3X3-F1
#
_cell.length_a   1.000
_cell.length_b   1.000
_cell.length_c   1.000
_cell.angle_alpha   90.00
_cell.angle_beta   90.00
_cell.angle_gamma   90.00
#
_symmetry.space_group_name_H-M   'P 1'
#
loop_
_entity.id
_entity.type
_entity.pdbx_description
1 polymer ?
#
loop_
_entity_poly.entity_id
_entity_poly.type
_entity_poly.pdbx_seq_one_letter_code
_entity_poly.pdbx_strand_id
1 'polypeptide(L)'
;MDYPQDPSVGLVDGKFVDENEATAQVGSLIPSSWGNSVTDEIINVQNAAGIEADEAAHDQLLKALRKLFPAVYSISALPTENIGPVTVIEAGEVWLWSASAFFTGYRSPLCGRPLDGHTVTPLASEVDAVGGNLSKTAYAALWGYANENSLVVTSANWVAGTHNFVDNGDNTFRGPDLRNMFRRYTGTDADTANARNMGSAQTDTFQGHRVGNVQTASGGSAPTNLITTTVSNQGGSNLTNALAGVYAQLVADTHGMPRTGNETRPLNTAFRPRIHI
;
A
#
# COMPACT_ATOMS: atom_id res chain seq x y z
N MET A 1 25.23 -19.37 -27.05
CA MET A 1 25.34 -20.78 -27.41
C MET A 1 24.24 -21.14 -28.40
N ASP A 2 24.58 -21.13 -29.69
CA ASP A 2 23.85 -21.86 -30.74
C ASP A 2 24.44 -23.27 -30.90
N TYR A 3 24.03 -24.01 -31.93
CA TYR A 3 24.76 -25.18 -32.44
C TYR A 3 26.18 -24.81 -32.87
N PRO A 4 27.15 -25.75 -32.78
CA PRO A 4 28.49 -25.53 -33.30
C PRO A 4 28.49 -25.28 -34.81
N GLN A 5 29.39 -24.43 -35.32
CA GLN A 5 29.56 -24.23 -36.78
C GLN A 5 30.88 -24.82 -37.31
N ASP A 6 31.68 -25.46 -36.45
CA ASP A 6 32.91 -26.17 -36.84
C ASP A 6 32.58 -27.43 -37.68
N PRO A 7 33.04 -27.51 -38.95
CA PRO A 7 32.79 -28.67 -39.82
C PRO A 7 33.33 -30.01 -39.29
N SER A 8 34.29 -30.00 -38.37
CA SER A 8 34.87 -31.23 -37.78
C SER A 8 33.95 -31.92 -36.77
N VAL A 9 32.88 -31.27 -36.33
CA VAL A 9 31.90 -31.81 -35.36
C VAL A 9 30.97 -32.86 -36.00
N GLY A 10 30.89 -32.89 -37.34
CA GLY A 10 30.09 -33.87 -38.10
C GLY A 10 28.59 -33.56 -38.09
N LEU A 11 28.22 -32.29 -38.26
CA LEU A 11 26.82 -31.86 -38.34
C LEU A 11 26.25 -31.94 -39.76
N VAL A 12 24.94 -32.13 -39.88
CA VAL A 12 24.17 -32.02 -41.13
C VAL A 12 22.99 -31.08 -40.89
N ASP A 13 22.77 -30.14 -41.81
CA ASP A 13 21.74 -29.08 -41.73
C ASP A 13 21.74 -28.30 -40.39
N GLY A 14 22.92 -28.14 -39.77
CA GLY A 14 23.10 -27.46 -38.49
C GLY A 14 22.72 -28.28 -37.25
N LYS A 15 22.44 -29.58 -37.40
CA LYS A 15 22.05 -30.49 -36.31
C LYS A 15 23.04 -31.66 -36.17
N PHE A 16 23.12 -32.22 -34.97
CA PHE A 16 23.86 -33.47 -34.74
C PHE A 16 23.13 -34.63 -35.42
N VAL A 17 23.87 -35.59 -35.97
CA VAL A 17 23.37 -36.78 -36.66
C VAL A 17 24.18 -38.01 -36.29
N ASP A 18 23.55 -39.18 -36.25
CA ASP A 18 24.26 -40.44 -36.01
C ASP A 18 24.86 -40.97 -37.33
N GLU A 19 25.88 -41.82 -37.24
CA GLU A 19 26.57 -42.40 -38.40
C GLU A 19 25.67 -43.39 -39.15
N ASN A 20 25.77 -43.38 -40.49
CA ASN A 20 25.01 -44.29 -41.36
C ASN A 20 25.91 -44.85 -42.48
N GLU A 21 26.46 -46.04 -42.22
CA GLU A 21 27.30 -46.80 -43.15
C GLU A 21 26.61 -47.03 -44.52
N ALA A 22 25.29 -47.22 -44.54
CA ALA A 22 24.55 -47.54 -45.76
C ALA A 22 24.40 -46.35 -46.73
N THR A 23 24.59 -45.12 -46.24
CA THR A 23 24.65 -43.90 -47.06
C THR A 23 26.04 -43.27 -47.10
N ALA A 24 27.04 -43.91 -46.47
CA ALA A 24 28.37 -43.35 -46.21
C ALA A 24 28.35 -41.97 -45.50
N GLN A 25 27.33 -41.72 -44.68
CA GLN A 25 27.19 -40.51 -43.89
C GLN A 25 27.96 -40.66 -42.58
N VAL A 26 29.04 -39.89 -42.44
CA VAL A 26 29.81 -39.77 -41.19
C VAL A 26 28.92 -39.13 -40.12
N GLY A 27 28.89 -39.72 -38.92
CA GLY A 27 28.14 -39.20 -37.79
C GLY A 27 28.85 -38.07 -37.04
N SER A 28 28.11 -37.40 -36.17
CA SER A 28 28.67 -36.44 -35.23
C SER A 28 29.48 -37.12 -34.11
N LEU A 29 30.38 -36.35 -33.48
CA LEU A 29 31.22 -36.83 -32.36
C LEU A 29 30.45 -37.19 -31.07
N ILE A 30 29.16 -36.88 -31.01
CA ILE A 30 28.25 -37.18 -29.88
C ILE A 30 26.91 -37.72 -30.40
N PRO A 31 26.18 -38.55 -29.63
CA PRO A 31 24.90 -39.12 -30.07
C PRO A 31 23.88 -38.03 -30.43
N SER A 32 23.26 -38.15 -31.60
CA SER A 32 22.42 -37.09 -32.19
C SER A 32 21.30 -36.66 -31.27
N SER A 33 20.60 -37.63 -30.69
CA SER A 33 19.48 -37.41 -29.78
C SER A 33 19.90 -36.62 -28.54
N TRP A 34 21.09 -36.84 -28.00
CA TRP A 34 21.55 -36.11 -26.80
C TRP A 34 22.02 -34.70 -27.17
N GLY A 35 22.90 -34.58 -28.18
CA GLY A 35 23.44 -33.30 -28.63
C GLY A 35 22.35 -32.33 -29.09
N ASN A 36 21.37 -32.83 -29.85
CA ASN A 36 20.23 -32.02 -30.28
C ASN A 36 19.36 -31.60 -29.09
N SER A 37 18.93 -32.53 -28.22
CA SER A 37 18.04 -32.19 -27.10
C SER A 37 18.64 -31.18 -26.12
N VAL A 38 19.93 -31.28 -25.80
CA VAL A 38 20.59 -30.32 -24.89
C VAL A 38 20.70 -28.93 -25.53
N THR A 39 21.01 -28.86 -26.82
CA THR A 39 21.19 -27.58 -27.52
C THR A 39 19.85 -26.90 -27.79
N ASP A 40 18.83 -27.65 -28.22
CA ASP A 40 17.47 -27.13 -28.40
C ASP A 40 16.85 -26.64 -27.08
N GLU A 41 17.08 -27.31 -25.94
CA GLU A 41 16.64 -26.82 -24.62
C GLU A 41 17.30 -25.48 -24.25
N ILE A 42 18.61 -25.36 -24.49
CA ILE A 42 19.37 -24.12 -24.24
C ILE A 42 18.92 -22.99 -25.18
N ILE A 43 18.58 -23.30 -26.43
CA ILE A 43 18.04 -22.34 -27.41
C ILE A 43 16.59 -21.94 -27.06
N ASN A 44 15.75 -22.87 -26.58
CA ASN A 44 14.39 -22.57 -26.11
C ASN A 44 14.39 -21.55 -24.96
N VAL A 45 15.32 -21.68 -23.99
CA VAL A 45 15.47 -20.71 -22.90
C VAL A 45 15.96 -19.35 -23.39
N GLN A 46 16.84 -19.30 -24.39
CA GLN A 46 17.27 -18.04 -25.03
C GLN A 46 16.15 -17.36 -25.80
N ASN A 47 15.40 -18.12 -26.61
CA ASN A 47 14.24 -17.65 -27.35
C ASN A 47 13.14 -17.09 -26.43
N ALA A 48 12.83 -17.78 -25.32
CA ALA A 48 11.89 -17.31 -24.31
C ALA A 48 12.33 -15.97 -23.67
N ALA A 49 13.64 -15.72 -23.59
CA ALA A 49 14.21 -14.48 -23.11
C ALA A 49 14.38 -13.39 -24.20
N GLY A 50 13.99 -13.65 -25.46
CA GLY A 50 14.28 -12.76 -26.59
C GLY A 50 15.78 -12.52 -26.75
N ILE A 51 16.56 -13.60 -26.80
CA ILE A 51 17.99 -13.61 -27.10
C ILE A 51 18.17 -14.50 -28.34
N GLU A 52 18.74 -13.93 -29.39
CA GLU A 52 19.18 -14.65 -30.58
C GLU A 52 20.44 -15.48 -30.25
N ALA A 53 20.49 -16.74 -30.67
CA ALA A 53 21.57 -17.64 -30.32
C ALA A 53 22.87 -17.30 -31.07
N ASP A 54 24.00 -17.34 -30.37
CA ASP A 54 25.34 -17.06 -30.91
C ASP A 54 26.34 -18.07 -30.32
N GLU A 55 27.04 -18.84 -31.17
CA GLU A 55 28.08 -19.80 -30.77
C GLU A 55 29.20 -19.13 -29.97
N ALA A 56 29.60 -17.90 -30.32
CA ALA A 56 30.67 -17.17 -29.65
C ALA A 56 30.25 -16.64 -28.25
N ALA A 57 28.95 -16.55 -27.95
CA ALA A 57 28.44 -15.95 -26.73
C ALA A 57 28.20 -16.97 -25.61
N HIS A 58 29.26 -17.15 -24.80
CA HIS A 58 29.37 -18.13 -23.72
C HIS A 58 28.54 -17.85 -22.45
N ASP A 59 27.81 -16.72 -22.40
CA ASP A 59 27.01 -16.29 -21.24
C ASP A 59 25.50 -16.17 -21.54
N GLN A 60 25.03 -16.56 -22.73
CA GLN A 60 23.64 -16.34 -23.15
C GLN A 60 22.60 -17.05 -22.28
N LEU A 61 22.88 -18.24 -21.74
CA LEU A 61 21.98 -18.91 -20.80
C LEU A 61 21.82 -18.11 -19.49
N LEU A 62 22.91 -17.53 -18.98
CA LEU A 62 22.89 -16.66 -17.79
C LEU A 62 22.16 -15.33 -18.08
N LYS A 63 22.37 -14.74 -19.26
CA LYS A 63 21.60 -13.57 -19.73
C LYS A 63 20.11 -13.89 -19.86
N ALA A 64 19.75 -15.07 -20.36
CA ALA A 64 18.36 -15.51 -20.51
C ALA A 64 17.67 -15.65 -19.16
N LEU A 65 18.28 -16.39 -18.21
CA LEU A 65 17.76 -16.52 -16.84
C LEU A 65 17.61 -15.15 -16.14
N ARG A 66 18.55 -14.21 -16.35
CA ARG A 66 18.48 -12.84 -15.81
C ARG A 66 17.41 -11.95 -16.44
N LYS A 67 16.89 -12.30 -17.63
CA LYS A 67 15.71 -11.64 -18.24
C LYS A 67 14.40 -12.29 -17.82
N LEU A 68 14.39 -13.62 -17.65
CA LEU A 68 13.19 -14.41 -17.34
C LEU A 68 12.73 -14.26 -15.88
N PHE A 69 13.65 -13.93 -14.96
CA PHE A 69 13.35 -13.73 -13.55
C PHE A 69 13.68 -12.30 -13.09
N PRO A 70 12.80 -11.60 -12.35
CA PRO A 70 13.06 -10.29 -11.78
C PRO A 70 14.34 -10.27 -10.93
N ALA A 71 15.33 -9.48 -11.34
CA ALA A 71 16.58 -9.34 -10.62
C ALA A 71 16.34 -8.76 -9.20
N VAL A 72 17.13 -9.22 -8.23
CA VAL A 72 16.92 -8.95 -6.79
C VAL A 72 17.84 -7.84 -6.32
N TYR A 73 17.29 -6.80 -5.68
CA TYR A 73 18.00 -5.61 -5.21
C TYR A 73 17.64 -5.22 -3.78
N SER A 74 18.55 -4.51 -3.12
CA SER A 74 18.21 -3.70 -1.93
C SER A 74 17.48 -2.44 -2.37
N ILE A 75 16.51 -1.98 -1.57
CA ILE A 75 15.83 -0.69 -1.74
C ILE A 75 16.82 0.49 -1.77
N SER A 76 18.01 0.34 -1.18
CA SER A 76 19.08 1.35 -1.19
C SER A 76 20.01 1.30 -2.42
N ALA A 77 19.84 0.30 -3.29
CA ALA A 77 20.72 0.01 -4.42
C ALA A 77 19.93 -0.33 -5.71
N LEU A 78 18.76 0.31 -5.90
CA LEU A 78 17.91 0.11 -7.06
C LEU A 78 18.60 0.61 -8.36
N PRO A 79 18.37 -0.04 -9.52
CA PRO A 79 18.95 0.41 -10.79
C PRO A 79 18.44 1.80 -11.21
N THR A 80 19.31 2.58 -11.85
CA THR A 80 19.00 3.90 -12.41
C THR A 80 18.40 3.86 -13.83
N GLU A 81 18.16 2.66 -14.37
CA GLU A 81 17.64 2.42 -15.71
C GLU A 81 16.59 1.31 -15.68
N ASN A 82 15.67 1.31 -16.66
CA ASN A 82 14.62 0.31 -16.75
C ASN A 82 15.16 -1.04 -17.28
N ILE A 83 15.35 -2.00 -16.39
CA ILE A 83 15.75 -3.38 -16.71
C ILE A 83 14.57 -4.38 -16.61
N GLY A 84 13.33 -3.90 -16.64
CA GLY A 84 12.13 -4.71 -16.35
C GLY A 84 11.80 -4.75 -14.84
N PRO A 85 10.85 -5.60 -14.40
CA PRO A 85 10.51 -5.72 -12.98
C PRO A 85 11.68 -6.21 -12.12
N VAL A 86 11.77 -5.73 -10.87
CA VAL A 86 12.82 -6.12 -9.90
C VAL A 86 12.20 -6.57 -8.58
N THR A 87 12.85 -7.48 -7.87
CA THR A 87 12.44 -7.89 -6.51
C THR A 87 13.20 -7.07 -5.49
N VAL A 88 12.50 -6.40 -4.57
CA VAL A 88 13.10 -5.59 -3.50
C VAL A 88 13.09 -6.36 -2.19
N ILE A 89 14.29 -6.70 -1.69
CA ILE A 89 14.49 -7.63 -0.56
C ILE A 89 13.76 -7.16 0.70
N GLU A 90 13.92 -5.88 1.06
CA GLU A 90 13.43 -5.34 2.32
C GLU A 90 11.92 -5.05 2.33
N ALA A 91 11.30 -5.02 1.15
CA ALA A 91 9.85 -4.93 0.99
C ALA A 91 9.18 -6.32 0.85
N GLY A 92 9.90 -7.30 0.28
CA GLY A 92 9.33 -8.59 -0.12
C GLY A 92 8.44 -8.49 -1.37
N GLU A 93 8.65 -7.46 -2.20
CA GLU A 93 7.76 -7.06 -3.29
C GLU A 93 8.46 -7.05 -4.66
N VAL A 94 7.68 -7.21 -5.73
CA VAL A 94 8.13 -6.89 -7.09
C VAL A 94 7.80 -5.41 -7.37
N TRP A 95 8.86 -4.62 -7.59
CA TRP A 95 8.78 -3.20 -7.93
C TRP A 95 8.85 -3.01 -9.45
N LEU A 96 8.17 -1.97 -9.93
CA LEU A 96 8.05 -1.66 -11.35
C LEU A 96 8.76 -0.35 -11.67
N TRP A 97 9.23 -0.22 -12.91
CA TRP A 97 9.75 1.05 -13.40
C TRP A 97 8.60 2.03 -13.62
N SER A 98 8.66 3.15 -12.91
CA SER A 98 7.76 4.29 -13.07
C SER A 98 8.46 5.39 -13.87
N ALA A 99 7.70 6.06 -14.74
CA ALA A 99 8.14 7.23 -15.49
C ALA A 99 6.95 8.19 -15.64
N SER A 100 6.77 9.06 -14.65
CA SER A 100 5.77 10.12 -14.61
C SER A 100 6.42 11.50 -14.78
N ALA A 101 5.61 12.55 -14.86
CA ALA A 101 6.10 13.93 -14.84
C ALA A 101 6.75 14.35 -13.50
N PHE A 102 6.60 13.53 -12.44
CA PHE A 102 7.04 13.85 -11.08
C PHE A 102 8.06 12.86 -10.51
N PHE A 103 8.20 11.66 -11.08
CA PHE A 103 9.18 10.66 -10.66
C PHE A 103 9.56 9.71 -11.81
N THR A 104 10.84 9.36 -11.89
CA THR A 104 11.35 8.32 -12.79
C THR A 104 12.30 7.42 -12.01
N GLY A 105 12.06 6.11 -12.05
CA GLY A 105 12.80 5.11 -11.28
C GLY A 105 11.91 3.94 -10.82
N TYR A 106 12.48 3.03 -10.02
CA TYR A 106 11.71 1.94 -9.41
C TYR A 106 10.86 2.40 -8.23
N ARG A 107 9.62 1.91 -8.14
CA ARG A 107 8.67 2.21 -7.05
C ARG A 107 7.79 1.00 -6.72
N SER A 108 7.40 0.86 -5.46
CA SER A 108 6.39 -0.13 -5.06
C SER A 108 5.05 0.17 -5.74
N PRO A 109 4.33 -0.85 -6.25
CA PRO A 109 2.91 -0.71 -6.61
C PRO A 109 2.02 -0.23 -5.44
N LEU A 110 2.51 -0.30 -4.20
CA LEU A 110 1.82 0.05 -2.97
C LEU A 110 2.35 1.37 -2.34
N CYS A 111 3.28 2.06 -2.99
CA CYS A 111 3.81 3.37 -2.54
C CYS A 111 2.67 4.35 -2.24
N GLY A 112 2.79 5.10 -1.13
CA GLY A 112 1.78 6.01 -0.61
C GLY A 112 0.68 5.37 0.24
N ARG A 113 0.46 4.04 0.14
CA ARG A 113 -0.58 3.33 0.90
C ARG A 113 -0.39 3.50 2.42
N PRO A 114 -1.42 3.97 3.16
CA PRO A 114 -1.42 3.96 4.63
C PRO A 114 -1.43 2.54 5.20
N LEU A 115 -0.64 2.29 6.23
CA LEU A 115 -0.41 0.98 6.85
C LEU A 115 -0.60 1.06 8.38
N ASP A 116 -0.88 -0.10 8.98
CA ASP A 116 -0.87 -0.29 10.43
C ASP A 116 0.49 -0.81 10.88
N GLY A 117 1.39 0.11 11.25
CA GLY A 117 2.74 -0.18 11.70
C GLY A 117 2.74 -0.97 13.01
N HIS A 118 3.19 -2.22 12.92
CA HIS A 118 3.24 -3.20 14.00
C HIS A 118 4.61 -3.28 14.71
N THR A 119 5.59 -2.53 14.23
CA THR A 119 6.96 -2.47 14.76
C THR A 119 7.21 -1.19 15.59
N VAL A 120 8.28 -1.18 16.40
CA VAL A 120 8.65 0.01 17.21
C VAL A 120 9.30 1.09 16.34
N THR A 121 10.33 0.71 15.59
CA THR A 121 10.82 1.49 14.44
C THR A 121 10.00 1.05 13.23
N PRO A 122 9.42 1.97 12.46
CA PRO A 122 8.95 1.34 10.47
C PRO A 122 9.94 0.33 9.90
N LEU A 123 9.45 -0.51 9.00
CA LEU A 123 10.30 -1.28 8.10
C LEU A 123 11.01 -0.35 7.09
N ALA A 124 11.98 -0.88 6.34
CA ALA A 124 12.72 -0.08 5.36
C ALA A 124 11.85 0.38 4.18
N SER A 125 10.73 -0.30 3.91
CA SER A 125 9.72 0.08 2.92
C SER A 125 8.62 1.01 3.48
N GLU A 126 8.82 1.62 4.65
CA GLU A 126 7.83 2.46 5.33
C GLU A 126 8.39 3.82 5.79
N VAL A 127 7.50 4.79 6.06
CA VAL A 127 7.77 6.04 6.80
C VAL A 127 6.66 6.34 7.83
N ASP A 128 6.96 7.08 8.90
CA ASP A 128 5.98 7.47 9.93
C ASP A 128 5.03 8.57 9.41
N ALA A 129 3.74 8.28 9.36
CA ALA A 129 2.69 9.23 9.00
C ALA A 129 2.25 10.04 10.23
N VAL A 130 3.17 10.85 10.76
CA VAL A 130 3.03 11.67 11.99
C VAL A 130 3.32 13.16 11.76
N GLY A 131 3.30 13.61 10.50
CA GLY A 131 3.50 15.02 10.12
C GLY A 131 4.95 15.51 10.13
N GLY A 132 5.92 14.60 9.97
CA GLY A 132 7.35 14.91 9.90
C GLY A 132 7.81 15.36 8.50
N ASN A 133 9.04 15.88 8.42
CA ASN A 133 9.69 16.27 7.17
C ASN A 133 10.54 15.12 6.60
N LEU A 134 10.45 14.91 5.29
CA LEU A 134 11.12 13.86 4.52
C LEU A 134 11.93 14.49 3.39
N SER A 135 13.09 13.92 3.04
CA SER A 135 13.89 14.41 1.91
C SER A 135 13.23 14.06 0.56
N LYS A 136 13.11 15.06 -0.33
CA LYS A 136 12.65 14.85 -1.72
C LYS A 136 13.58 13.93 -2.52
N THR A 137 14.86 13.84 -2.15
CA THR A 137 15.84 12.96 -2.80
C THR A 137 15.72 11.53 -2.28
N ALA A 138 15.69 11.33 -0.95
CA ALA A 138 15.63 9.98 -0.36
C ALA A 138 14.25 9.32 -0.55
N TYR A 139 13.19 10.10 -0.63
CA TYR A 139 11.80 9.63 -0.78
C TYR A 139 11.15 10.14 -2.08
N ALA A 140 11.95 10.24 -3.15
CA ALA A 140 11.50 10.74 -4.46
C ALA A 140 10.28 9.99 -5.01
N ALA A 141 10.21 8.67 -4.80
CA ALA A 141 9.09 7.83 -5.20
C ALA A 141 7.75 8.25 -4.55
N LEU A 142 7.78 8.52 -3.23
CA LEU A 142 6.64 8.98 -2.45
C LEU A 142 6.27 10.44 -2.77
N TRP A 143 7.27 11.29 -3.03
CA TRP A 143 7.02 12.66 -3.48
C TRP A 143 6.36 12.70 -4.87
N GLY A 144 6.80 11.84 -5.79
CA GLY A 144 6.13 11.61 -7.07
C GLY A 144 4.68 11.18 -6.88
N TYR A 145 4.44 10.13 -6.08
CA TYR A 145 3.10 9.67 -5.73
C TYR A 145 2.19 10.81 -5.22
N ALA A 146 2.68 11.65 -4.30
CA ALA A 146 1.90 12.74 -3.72
C ALA A 146 1.45 13.79 -4.77
N ASN A 147 2.33 14.09 -5.75
CA ASN A 147 2.01 15.00 -6.85
C ASN A 147 1.06 14.34 -7.87
N GLU A 148 1.33 13.11 -8.27
CA GLU A 148 0.50 12.31 -9.20
C GLU A 148 -0.95 12.17 -8.72
N ASN A 149 -1.16 12.04 -7.40
CA ASN A 149 -2.48 11.87 -6.79
C ASN A 149 -3.11 13.20 -6.32
N SER A 150 -2.50 14.36 -6.62
CA SER A 150 -2.96 15.70 -6.19
C SER A 150 -3.13 15.85 -4.66
N LEU A 151 -2.26 15.19 -3.88
CA LEU A 151 -2.26 15.20 -2.41
C LEU A 151 -1.36 16.29 -1.81
N VAL A 152 -0.62 17.04 -2.64
CA VAL A 152 0.20 18.17 -2.21
C VAL A 152 -0.69 19.41 -1.99
N VAL A 153 -0.63 19.97 -0.79
CA VAL A 153 -1.36 21.18 -0.38
C VAL A 153 -0.40 22.28 0.08
N THR A 154 -0.89 23.52 0.16
CA THR A 154 -0.14 24.61 0.78
C THR A 154 0.01 24.36 2.29
N SER A 155 1.07 24.90 2.91
CA SER A 155 1.28 24.75 4.36
C SER A 155 0.12 25.27 5.22
N ALA A 156 -0.66 26.23 4.72
CA ALA A 156 -1.86 26.75 5.40
C ALA A 156 -3.07 25.79 5.33
N ASN A 157 -3.09 24.89 4.35
CA ASN A 157 -4.17 23.90 4.14
C ASN A 157 -3.81 22.50 4.68
N TRP A 158 -2.61 22.31 5.22
CA TRP A 158 -2.23 21.06 5.89
C TRP A 158 -2.79 21.02 7.30
N VAL A 159 -3.48 19.93 7.64
CA VAL A 159 -4.11 19.73 8.94
C VAL A 159 -3.82 18.30 9.41
N ALA A 160 -3.52 18.14 10.70
CA ALA A 160 -3.37 16.80 11.28
C ALA A 160 -4.68 16.00 11.13
N GLY A 161 -4.55 14.71 10.82
CA GLY A 161 -5.65 13.83 10.42
C GLY A 161 -5.90 13.76 8.91
N THR A 162 -5.22 14.57 8.09
CA THR A 162 -5.31 14.50 6.62
C THR A 162 -4.19 13.67 5.99
N HIS A 163 -4.49 12.99 4.87
CA HIS A 163 -3.50 12.29 4.05
C HIS A 163 -2.89 13.23 2.99
N ASN A 164 -2.44 14.41 3.44
CA ASN A 164 -1.92 15.46 2.58
C ASN A 164 -0.43 15.72 2.85
N PHE A 165 0.27 16.15 1.81
CA PHE A 165 1.70 16.45 1.80
C PHE A 165 1.91 17.97 1.60
N VAL A 166 3.06 18.52 1.99
CA VAL A 166 3.41 19.94 1.76
C VAL A 166 4.80 20.05 1.18
N ASP A 167 4.96 20.89 0.14
CA ASP A 167 6.29 21.34 -0.26
C ASP A 167 6.79 22.40 0.74
N ASN A 168 7.92 22.14 1.42
CA ASN A 168 8.48 23.05 2.41
C ASN A 168 9.24 24.23 1.78
N GLY A 169 9.37 24.29 0.45
CA GLY A 169 10.15 25.29 -0.28
C GLY A 169 11.64 24.97 -0.38
N ASP A 170 12.08 23.83 0.14
CA ASP A 170 13.48 23.37 0.15
C ASP A 170 13.62 21.94 -0.43
N ASN A 171 14.68 21.22 -0.09
CA ASN A 171 14.89 19.83 -0.49
C ASN A 171 14.07 18.81 0.31
N THR A 172 13.08 19.25 1.09
CA THR A 172 12.20 18.42 1.92
C THR A 172 10.71 18.67 1.62
N PHE A 173 9.88 17.71 2.02
CA PHE A 173 8.44 17.82 2.03
C PHE A 173 7.89 17.32 3.37
N ARG A 174 6.76 17.87 3.80
CA ARG A 174 6.05 17.37 4.98
C ARG A 174 5.13 16.22 4.58
N GLY A 175 5.18 15.12 5.32
CA GLY A 175 4.27 13.99 5.16
C GLY A 175 2.92 14.18 5.87
N PRO A 176 1.94 13.30 5.60
CA PRO A 176 0.71 13.17 6.38
C PRO A 176 0.92 12.98 7.89
N ASP A 177 -0.10 13.35 8.66
CA ASP A 177 -0.25 12.94 10.06
C ASP A 177 -1.59 12.22 10.21
N LEU A 178 -1.56 10.91 10.43
CA LEU A 178 -2.76 10.06 10.50
C LEU A 178 -3.01 9.55 11.93
N ARG A 179 -2.36 10.16 12.94
CA ARG A 179 -2.62 9.85 14.35
C ARG A 179 -4.05 10.21 14.72
N ASN A 180 -4.65 9.41 15.60
CA ASN A 180 -6.03 9.57 16.10
C ASN A 180 -7.13 9.49 15.02
N MET A 181 -6.85 8.94 13.83
CA MET A 181 -7.83 8.81 12.74
C MET A 181 -8.29 7.37 12.53
N PHE A 182 -9.58 7.21 12.22
CA PHE A 182 -10.08 6.01 11.54
C PHE A 182 -10.01 6.19 10.02
N ARG A 183 -9.71 5.13 9.27
CA ARG A 183 -9.76 5.14 7.80
C ARG A 183 -11.21 4.96 7.34
N ARG A 184 -11.75 5.90 6.54
CA ARG A 184 -12.98 5.73 5.75
C ARG A 184 -12.67 5.89 4.25
N TYR A 185 -13.47 5.26 3.40
CA TYR A 185 -13.37 5.44 1.95
C TYR A 185 -14.01 6.76 1.50
N THR A 186 -13.56 7.24 0.33
CA THR A 186 -14.11 8.38 -0.41
C THR A 186 -15.46 8.06 -1.03
N GLY A 187 -16.21 9.09 -1.45
CA GLY A 187 -17.51 8.97 -2.10
C GLY A 187 -18.40 10.18 -1.80
N THR A 188 -19.65 10.17 -2.28
CA THR A 188 -20.64 11.16 -1.84
C THR A 188 -21.15 10.78 -0.45
N ASP A 189 -21.11 11.74 0.47
CA ASP A 189 -21.64 11.60 1.82
C ASP A 189 -23.17 11.59 1.78
N ALA A 190 -23.81 10.48 2.18
CA ALA A 190 -25.23 10.25 1.92
C ALA A 190 -26.17 11.21 2.67
N ASP A 191 -25.78 11.65 3.86
CA ASP A 191 -26.59 12.55 4.70
C ASP A 191 -26.48 14.02 4.28
N THR A 192 -25.38 14.41 3.63
CA THR A 192 -25.09 15.82 3.29
C THR A 192 -24.95 16.11 1.79
N ALA A 193 -24.99 15.07 0.95
CA ALA A 193 -24.74 15.11 -0.50
C ALA A 193 -23.36 15.68 -0.93
N ASN A 194 -22.43 15.90 -0.01
CA ASN A 194 -21.11 16.46 -0.30
C ASN A 194 -20.09 15.39 -0.72
N ALA A 195 -19.17 15.74 -1.61
CA ALA A 195 -18.06 14.87 -1.99
C ALA A 195 -17.03 14.74 -0.85
N ARG A 196 -16.70 13.51 -0.46
CA ARG A 196 -15.58 13.19 0.44
C ARG A 196 -14.31 13.01 -0.39
N ASN A 197 -13.55 14.09 -0.54
CA ASN A 197 -12.28 14.11 -1.25
C ASN A 197 -11.25 13.14 -0.63
N MET A 198 -10.35 12.61 -1.46
CA MET A 198 -9.22 11.78 -0.99
C MET A 198 -8.37 12.57 0.02
N GLY A 199 -7.90 11.89 1.06
CA GLY A 199 -7.11 12.48 2.15
C GLY A 199 -7.84 13.44 3.09
N SER A 200 -9.12 13.74 2.88
CA SER A 200 -9.89 14.64 3.76
C SER A 200 -10.21 14.03 5.14
N ALA A 201 -9.92 14.78 6.21
CA ALA A 201 -10.30 14.43 7.57
C ALA A 201 -11.80 14.67 7.84
N GLN A 202 -12.31 14.10 8.94
CA GLN A 202 -13.65 14.36 9.46
C GLN A 202 -13.59 14.33 11.00
N THR A 203 -14.38 15.17 11.67
CA THR A 203 -14.59 15.09 13.12
C THR A 203 -15.47 13.90 13.48
N ASP A 204 -15.54 13.55 14.76
CA ASP A 204 -16.59 12.67 15.25
C ASP A 204 -17.97 13.34 15.16
N THR A 205 -19.01 12.50 14.99
CA THR A 205 -20.42 12.89 14.97
C THR A 205 -21.23 11.74 15.55
N PHE A 206 -22.18 12.03 16.45
CA PHE A 206 -23.19 11.06 16.86
C PHE A 206 -24.52 11.35 16.18
N GLN A 207 -25.23 10.32 15.73
CA GLN A 207 -26.52 10.50 15.04
C GLN A 207 -27.59 11.04 16.01
N GLY A 208 -28.47 11.90 15.49
CA GLY A 208 -29.60 12.43 16.25
C GLY A 208 -30.52 11.31 16.75
N HIS A 209 -30.61 11.14 18.07
CA HIS A 209 -31.43 10.12 18.73
C HIS A 209 -32.50 10.78 19.62
N ARG A 210 -33.50 10.01 20.02
CA ARG A 210 -34.54 10.45 20.96
C ARG A 210 -34.65 9.43 22.10
N VAL A 211 -34.53 9.91 23.33
CA VAL A 211 -34.93 9.16 24.53
C VAL A 211 -36.44 9.36 24.72
N GLY A 212 -37.15 8.33 25.20
CA GLY A 212 -38.59 8.39 25.45
C GLY A 212 -38.99 9.43 26.51
N ASN A 213 -40.25 9.83 26.50
CA ASN A 213 -40.80 10.73 27.52
C ASN A 213 -40.85 10.05 28.89
N VAL A 214 -40.53 10.81 29.94
CA VAL A 214 -40.65 10.34 31.34
C VAL A 214 -42.13 10.18 31.68
N GLN A 215 -42.60 8.94 31.82
CA GLN A 215 -43.99 8.66 32.19
C GLN A 215 -44.20 8.82 33.70
N THR A 216 -44.62 10.01 34.13
CA THR A 216 -45.01 10.29 35.52
C THR A 216 -46.44 9.82 35.78
N ALA A 217 -46.62 8.74 36.55
CA ALA A 217 -47.93 8.26 36.98
C ALA A 217 -48.28 8.79 38.38
N SER A 218 -49.25 9.70 38.48
CA SER A 218 -49.77 10.21 39.76
C SER A 218 -50.97 9.39 40.23
N GLY A 219 -50.78 8.53 41.23
CA GLY A 219 -51.81 7.66 41.81
C GLY A 219 -52.85 8.36 42.70
N GLY A 220 -53.28 9.59 42.36
CA GLY A 220 -54.19 10.40 43.17
C GLY A 220 -55.20 11.18 42.32
N SER A 221 -56.37 11.47 42.88
CA SER A 221 -57.56 12.00 42.18
C SER A 221 -57.49 13.49 41.76
N ALA A 222 -56.29 14.07 41.65
CA ALA A 222 -56.08 15.48 41.31
C ALA A 222 -55.40 15.62 39.93
N PRO A 223 -55.89 16.48 39.03
CA PRO A 223 -55.32 16.63 37.69
C PRO A 223 -53.99 17.37 37.70
N THR A 224 -52.99 16.81 37.01
CA THR A 224 -51.68 17.41 36.77
C THR A 224 -51.74 18.41 35.60
N ASN A 225 -52.12 19.66 35.88
CA ASN A 225 -52.46 20.65 34.85
C ASN A 225 -51.34 21.02 33.84
N LEU A 226 -50.06 20.86 34.18
CA LEU A 226 -48.94 20.97 33.22
C LEU A 226 -47.69 20.27 33.75
N ILE A 227 -47.00 19.52 32.86
CA ILE A 227 -45.67 18.95 33.13
C ILE A 227 -44.75 19.34 31.97
N THR A 228 -43.90 20.35 32.19
CA THR A 228 -42.92 20.84 31.20
C THR A 228 -41.53 20.31 31.54
N THR A 229 -41.28 19.02 31.26
CA THR A 229 -39.97 18.39 31.48
C THR A 229 -39.08 18.45 30.24
N THR A 230 -38.19 19.44 30.18
CA THR A 230 -37.10 19.47 29.20
C THR A 230 -35.97 18.56 29.67
N VAL A 231 -35.93 17.31 29.20
CA VAL A 231 -34.82 16.38 29.44
C VAL A 231 -33.62 16.79 28.59
N SER A 232 -32.76 17.66 29.13
CA SER A 232 -31.48 17.99 28.49
C SER A 232 -30.43 16.94 28.84
N ASN A 233 -30.02 16.12 27.87
CA ASN A 233 -28.90 15.19 28.03
C ASN A 233 -27.56 15.96 27.95
N GLN A 234 -27.21 16.66 29.02
CA GLN A 234 -25.95 17.40 29.15
C GLN A 234 -24.82 16.44 29.54
N GLY A 235 -24.29 15.72 28.54
CA GLY A 235 -23.14 14.84 28.70
C GLY A 235 -21.86 15.64 28.99
N GLY A 236 -21.57 15.88 30.26
CA GLY A 236 -20.35 16.57 30.69
C GLY A 236 -20.14 16.49 32.21
N SER A 237 -18.88 16.54 32.63
CA SER A 237 -18.47 16.43 34.05
C SER A 237 -18.76 17.67 34.91
N ASN A 238 -19.30 18.74 34.31
CA ASN A 238 -19.43 20.07 34.93
C ASN A 238 -20.89 20.45 35.23
N LEU A 239 -21.60 19.65 36.03
CA LEU A 239 -22.80 20.11 36.73
C LEU A 239 -22.40 20.96 37.95
N THR A 240 -21.90 22.18 37.68
CA THR A 240 -21.36 23.11 38.69
C THR A 240 -22.43 23.83 39.51
N ASN A 241 -23.69 23.80 39.07
CA ASN A 241 -24.84 24.36 39.78
C ASN A 241 -25.63 23.26 40.49
N ALA A 242 -25.99 23.49 41.75
CA ALA A 242 -26.91 22.63 42.51
C ALA A 242 -28.35 22.76 41.99
N LEU A 243 -28.68 22.03 40.93
CA LEU A 243 -30.01 22.01 40.33
C LEU A 243 -30.99 21.19 41.21
N ALA A 244 -31.89 21.88 41.90
CA ALA A 244 -32.98 21.26 42.63
C ALA A 244 -34.06 20.71 41.67
N GLY A 245 -33.88 19.46 41.22
CA GLY A 245 -34.79 18.80 40.29
C GLY A 245 -34.45 17.32 40.08
N VAL A 246 -35.20 16.65 39.21
CA VAL A 246 -34.98 15.24 38.84
C VAL A 246 -33.75 15.14 37.95
N TYR A 247 -32.62 14.69 38.51
CA TYR A 247 -31.39 14.43 37.77
C TYR A 247 -31.36 13.01 37.20
N ALA A 248 -30.93 12.87 35.95
CA ALA A 248 -30.68 11.57 35.33
C ALA A 248 -29.30 11.05 35.78
N GLN A 249 -29.29 10.15 36.77
CA GLN A 249 -28.06 9.43 37.15
C GLN A 249 -27.70 8.40 36.08
N LEU A 250 -26.39 8.18 35.85
CA LEU A 250 -25.92 7.00 35.13
C LEU A 250 -26.18 5.74 35.99
N VAL A 251 -27.21 4.99 35.64
CA VAL A 251 -27.58 3.72 36.28
C VAL A 251 -27.03 2.57 35.44
N ALA A 252 -26.51 1.53 36.10
CA ALA A 252 -26.16 0.27 35.43
C ALA A 252 -27.39 -0.65 35.37
N ASP A 253 -27.65 -1.26 34.23
CA ASP A 253 -28.75 -2.20 34.01
C ASP A 253 -28.21 -3.61 33.69
N THR A 254 -29.04 -4.47 33.10
CA THR A 254 -28.64 -5.82 32.63
C THR A 254 -27.55 -5.81 31.55
N HIS A 255 -27.27 -4.66 30.92
CA HIS A 255 -26.25 -4.46 29.90
C HIS A 255 -24.99 -3.77 30.47
N GLY A 256 -24.98 -3.47 31.78
CA GLY A 256 -23.83 -2.94 32.52
C GLY A 256 -23.87 -1.43 32.71
N MET A 257 -22.73 -0.86 33.11
CA MET A 257 -22.59 0.60 33.32
C MET A 257 -22.24 1.32 32.01
N PRO A 258 -22.93 2.43 31.67
CA PRO A 258 -22.57 3.25 30.51
C PRO A 258 -21.12 3.76 30.58
N ARG A 259 -20.34 3.51 29.52
CA ARG A 259 -18.97 4.04 29.38
C ARG A 259 -19.05 5.46 28.84
N THR A 260 -18.36 6.40 29.49
CA THR A 260 -18.33 7.82 29.11
C THR A 260 -16.90 8.31 28.89
N GLY A 261 -16.77 9.40 28.14
CA GLY A 261 -15.49 10.02 27.79
C GLY A 261 -15.70 11.25 26.90
N ASN A 262 -14.63 11.97 26.57
CA ASN A 262 -14.67 13.20 25.77
C ASN A 262 -14.85 12.98 24.26
N GLU A 263 -14.77 11.73 23.79
CA GLU A 263 -14.69 11.34 22.37
C GLU A 263 -15.66 10.17 22.12
N THR A 264 -16.49 10.26 21.08
CA THR A 264 -17.42 9.18 20.73
C THR A 264 -16.71 8.12 19.88
N ARG A 265 -16.26 7.02 20.49
CA ARG A 265 -15.51 5.97 19.77
C ARG A 265 -15.85 4.52 20.19
N PRO A 266 -15.76 3.55 19.26
CA PRO A 266 -15.79 2.13 19.59
C PRO A 266 -14.50 1.68 20.32
N LEU A 267 -14.50 0.46 20.82
CA LEU A 267 -13.29 -0.23 21.29
C LEU A 267 -12.27 -0.32 20.14
N ASN A 268 -11.00 -0.03 20.41
CA ASN A 268 -9.93 -0.03 19.42
C ASN A 268 -8.56 -0.36 20.04
N THR A 269 -7.59 -0.64 19.17
CA THR A 269 -6.17 -0.86 19.49
C THR A 269 -5.35 0.11 18.65
N ALA A 270 -4.33 0.75 19.23
CA ALA A 270 -3.48 1.69 18.53
C ALA A 270 -2.28 0.98 17.87
N PHE A 271 -2.14 1.16 16.56
CA PHE A 271 -0.93 0.85 15.79
C PHE A 271 -0.23 2.16 15.37
N ARG A 272 1.02 2.09 14.91
CA ARG A 272 1.70 3.28 14.37
C ARG A 272 1.13 3.60 12.98
N PRO A 273 0.69 4.83 12.70
CA PRO A 273 0.35 5.21 11.34
C PRO A 273 1.64 5.23 10.49
N ARG A 274 1.77 4.28 9.57
CA ARG A 274 2.88 4.20 8.60
C ARG A 274 2.35 4.47 7.18
N ILE A 275 3.23 4.83 6.26
CA ILE A 275 2.97 4.92 4.82
C ILE A 275 4.03 4.08 4.10
N HIS A 276 3.65 3.29 3.10
CA HIS A 276 4.61 2.56 2.27
C HIS A 276 5.32 3.50 1.30
N ILE A 277 6.58 3.21 0.95
CA ILE A 277 7.36 3.96 -0.06
C ILE A 277 7.57 3.17 -1.36
#